data_AF-A0A350NQS2-F1
#
_entry.id   AF-A0A350NQS2-F1
#
_cell.length_a   1.000
_cell.length_b   1.000
_cell.length_c   1.000
_cell.angle_alpha   90.00
_cell.angle_beta   90.00
_cell.angle_gamma   90.00
#
_symmetry.space_group_name_H-M   'P 1'
#
loop_
_entity.id
_entity.type
_entity.pdbx_description
1 polymer ?
#
loop_
_entity_poly.entity_id
_entity_poly.type
_entity_poly.pdbx_seq_one_letter_code
_entity_poly.pdbx_strand_id
1 'polypeptide(L)'
;MKSKRVIAKNPRGELDLKTPVRARLRFDYRGEPKNRRFIFGSEDPAQAAERVRERQVEILRNMPFQGLELENIEDGNEIYRLASDVPNEGPVAYAPVELTVIADSIEDLAQLTMKKEFRCIKIIEPEQIELTQYDVERMLYRLSEQNRQAGLYNQDFQ
;
A
#
# COMPACT_ATOMS: atom_id res chain seq x y z
N MET A 1 23.23 -2.90 5.29
CA MET A 1 23.31 -4.22 5.99
C MET A 1 23.85 -5.27 5.03
N LYS A 2 24.49 -6.37 5.48
CA LYS A 2 24.74 -7.52 4.59
C LYS A 2 23.40 -8.25 4.39
N SER A 3 22.80 -8.13 3.21
CA SER A 3 21.56 -8.85 2.87
C SER A 3 21.80 -10.36 2.98
N LYS A 4 21.20 -10.99 3.99
CA LYS A 4 21.22 -12.45 4.12
C LYS A 4 20.24 -13.01 3.09
N ARG A 5 20.75 -13.62 2.02
CA ARG A 5 19.92 -14.35 1.06
C ARG A 5 19.24 -15.51 1.77
N VAL A 6 17.92 -15.62 1.61
CA VAL A 6 17.17 -16.80 2.05
C VAL A 6 17.28 -17.83 0.92
N ILE A 7 17.79 -19.01 1.25
CA ILE A 7 17.91 -20.12 0.29
C ILE A 7 16.71 -21.03 0.47
N ALA A 8 15.80 -21.03 -0.50
CA ALA A 8 14.75 -22.04 -0.63
C ALA A 8 14.95 -22.84 -1.93
N LYS A 9 14.38 -24.03 -2.05
CA LYS A 9 14.27 -24.73 -3.34
C LYS A 9 12.91 -24.42 -3.94
N ASN A 10 12.87 -23.92 -5.18
CA ASN A 10 11.61 -23.71 -5.89
C ASN A 10 10.99 -25.08 -6.31
N PRO A 11 9.72 -25.12 -6.77
CA PRO A 11 9.08 -26.36 -7.24
C PRO A 11 9.79 -27.05 -8.41
N ARG A 12 10.73 -26.38 -9.09
CA ARG A 12 11.57 -26.93 -10.17
C ARG A 12 12.92 -27.48 -9.65
N GLY A 13 13.16 -27.39 -8.34
CA GLY A 13 14.40 -27.86 -7.69
C GLY A 13 15.58 -26.88 -7.77
N GLU A 14 15.37 -25.68 -8.31
CA GLU A 14 16.38 -24.62 -8.40
C GLU A 14 16.47 -23.86 -7.08
N LEU A 15 17.63 -23.25 -6.80
CA LEU A 15 17.77 -22.34 -5.66
C LEU A 15 16.93 -21.07 -5.92
N ASP A 16 15.88 -20.90 -5.14
CA ASP A 16 15.14 -19.66 -4.98
C ASP A 16 15.91 -18.75 -4.02
N LEU A 17 16.70 -17.84 -4.60
CA LEU A 17 17.46 -16.84 -3.86
C LEU A 17 16.57 -15.63 -3.62
N LYS A 18 15.76 -15.69 -2.58
CA LYS A 18 14.99 -14.51 -2.17
C LYS A 18 15.93 -13.49 -1.55
N THR A 19 16.03 -12.37 -2.24
CA THR A 19 16.78 -11.22 -1.75
C THR A 19 15.79 -10.28 -1.07
N PRO A 20 15.91 -10.08 0.26
CA PRO A 20 15.06 -9.13 0.95
C PRO A 20 15.17 -7.74 0.33
N VAL A 21 14.03 -7.07 0.20
CA VAL A 21 13.90 -5.76 -0.43
C VAL A 21 13.42 -4.75 0.61
N ARG A 22 14.25 -3.76 0.91
CA ARG A 22 13.87 -2.61 1.72
C ARG A 22 13.28 -1.55 0.81
N ALA A 23 12.03 -1.17 1.03
CA ALA A 23 11.30 -0.22 0.19
C ALA A 23 10.61 0.86 1.02
N ARG A 24 10.50 2.06 0.45
CA ARG A 24 9.67 3.14 0.95
C ARG A 24 8.45 3.31 0.07
N LEU A 25 7.26 3.31 0.66
CA LEU A 25 5.98 3.44 -0.02
C LEU A 25 5.26 4.67 0.50
N ARG A 26 4.50 5.34 -0.37
CA ARG A 26 3.61 6.44 0.01
C ARG A 26 2.15 6.11 -0.26
N PHE A 27 1.32 6.40 0.72
CA PHE A 27 -0.14 6.29 0.65
C PHE A 27 -0.76 7.65 0.97
N ASP A 28 -1.75 8.06 0.19
CA ASP A 28 -2.49 9.31 0.44
C ASP A 28 -3.96 8.98 0.72
N TYR A 29 -4.35 9.05 2.00
CA TYR A 29 -5.69 8.70 2.47
C TYR A 29 -6.69 9.82 2.21
N ARG A 30 -7.74 9.51 1.45
CA ARG A 30 -8.80 10.46 1.10
C ARG A 30 -9.76 10.67 2.27
N GLY A 31 -10.09 11.92 2.58
CA GLY A 31 -11.23 12.26 3.42
C GLY A 31 -12.53 12.11 2.65
N GLU A 32 -13.37 11.15 3.01
CA GLU A 32 -14.73 11.06 2.46
C GLU A 32 -15.65 11.99 3.25
N PRO A 33 -16.29 12.99 2.60
CA PRO A 33 -17.28 13.79 3.28
C PRO A 33 -18.46 12.87 3.65
N LYS A 34 -18.70 12.67 4.94
CA LYS A 34 -19.91 11.97 5.37
C LYS A 34 -21.10 12.83 4.97
N ASN A 35 -21.84 12.37 3.97
CA ASN A 35 -23.10 12.97 3.55
C ASN A 35 -24.19 12.71 4.61
N ARG A 36 -24.00 13.23 5.83
CA ARG A 36 -24.99 13.13 6.91
C ARG A 36 -26.04 14.20 6.66
N ARG A 37 -27.07 13.81 5.91
CA ARG A 37 -28.20 14.67 5.52
C ARG A 37 -28.98 15.34 6.65
N PHE A 38 -28.69 15.16 7.95
CA PHE A 38 -29.66 15.63 8.96
C PHE A 38 -29.24 16.30 10.28
N ILE A 39 -28.02 16.25 10.87
CA ILE A 39 -27.91 16.81 12.26
C ILE A 39 -26.63 17.57 12.65
N PHE A 40 -25.46 17.45 12.01
CA PHE A 40 -24.29 18.26 12.41
C PHE A 40 -23.50 18.67 11.17
N GLY A 41 -22.97 19.90 11.18
CA GLY A 41 -22.36 20.58 10.04
C GLY A 41 -21.37 19.72 9.25
N SER A 42 -21.20 20.05 7.97
CA SER A 42 -20.27 19.37 7.07
C SER A 42 -18.89 19.28 7.72
N GLU A 43 -18.50 18.06 8.05
CA GLU A 43 -17.17 17.75 8.58
C GLU A 43 -16.09 18.28 7.63
N ASP A 44 -15.07 18.96 8.17
CA ASP A 44 -13.95 19.44 7.36
C ASP A 44 -13.26 18.24 6.67
N PRO A 45 -13.14 18.24 5.34
CA PRO A 45 -12.49 17.15 4.61
C PRO A 45 -11.10 16.81 5.15
N ALA A 46 -10.33 17.78 5.65
CA ALA A 46 -9.01 17.49 6.24
C ALA A 46 -9.12 16.67 7.53
N GLN A 47 -10.05 17.01 8.42
CA GLN A 47 -10.31 16.21 9.63
C GLN A 47 -10.81 14.81 9.27
N ALA A 48 -11.63 14.69 8.21
CA ALA A 48 -12.05 13.38 7.71
C ALA A 48 -10.85 12.55 7.21
N ALA A 49 -9.97 13.15 6.41
CA ALA A 49 -8.77 12.50 5.89
C ALA A 49 -7.81 12.09 7.01
N GLU A 50 -7.62 12.95 8.00
CA GLU A 50 -6.78 12.71 9.17
C GLU A 50 -7.22 11.47 9.94
N ARG A 51 -8.51 11.34 10.26
CA ARG A 51 -9.00 10.16 10.98
C ARG A 51 -8.89 8.88 10.16
N VAL A 52 -9.03 8.96 8.83
CA VAL A 52 -8.80 7.80 7.96
C VAL A 52 -7.33 7.41 8.05
N ARG A 53 -6.41 8.38 7.97
CA ARG A 53 -4.97 8.17 8.16
C ARG A 53 -4.68 7.52 9.52
N GLU A 54 -5.17 8.06 10.63
CA GLU A 54 -4.94 7.53 11.98
C GLU A 54 -5.37 6.06 12.11
N ARG A 55 -6.58 5.73 11.63
CA ARG A 55 -7.07 4.35 11.63
C ARG A 55 -6.19 3.43 10.79
N GLN A 56 -5.77 3.88 9.61
CA GLN A 56 -4.97 3.05 8.72
C GLN A 56 -3.55 2.87 9.24
N VAL A 57 -2.96 3.90 9.85
CA VAL A 57 -1.68 3.83 10.57
C VAL A 57 -1.75 2.79 11.68
N GLU A 58 -2.84 2.74 12.46
CA GLU A 58 -3.02 1.72 13.51
C GLU A 58 -3.03 0.29 12.96
N ILE A 59 -3.71 0.06 11.82
CA ILE A 59 -3.71 -1.24 11.14
C ILE A 59 -2.30 -1.59 10.63
N LEU A 60 -1.64 -0.63 9.99
CA LEU A 60 -0.32 -0.82 9.38
C LEU A 60 0.78 -1.07 10.41
N ARG A 61 0.69 -0.47 11.61
CA ARG A 61 1.61 -0.74 12.73
C ARG A 61 1.66 -2.21 13.14
N ASN A 62 0.57 -2.96 12.92
CA ASN A 62 0.51 -4.39 13.21
C ASN A 62 0.84 -5.29 11.99
N MET A 63 1.20 -4.71 10.84
CA MET A 63 1.55 -5.39 9.58
C MET A 63 0.77 -6.70 9.29
N PRO A 64 -0.39 -6.63 8.63
CA PRO A 64 -1.21 -7.83 8.36
C PRO A 64 -0.72 -8.67 7.17
N PHE A 65 0.39 -8.29 6.52
CA PHE A 65 0.82 -8.88 5.26
C PHE A 65 1.98 -9.85 5.48
N GLN A 66 1.80 -11.10 5.06
CA GLN A 66 2.86 -12.09 5.10
C GLN A 66 4.02 -11.68 4.19
N GLY A 67 5.25 -11.89 4.67
CA GLY A 67 6.48 -11.58 3.93
C GLY A 67 6.84 -10.10 3.93
N LEU A 68 6.19 -9.28 4.76
CA LEU A 68 6.51 -7.88 4.97
C LEU A 68 6.73 -7.59 6.47
N GLU A 69 7.80 -6.86 6.76
CA GLU A 69 8.13 -6.31 8.07
C GLU A 69 8.07 -4.78 7.99
N LEU A 70 7.42 -4.13 8.96
CA LEU A 70 7.42 -2.67 9.07
C LEU A 70 8.69 -2.22 9.80
N GLU A 71 9.46 -1.37 9.14
CA GLU A 71 10.64 -0.75 9.74
C GLU A 71 10.30 0.64 10.30
N ASN A 72 9.54 1.44 9.55
CA ASN A 72 9.16 2.80 9.98
C ASN A 72 7.83 3.24 9.36
N ILE A 73 7.12 4.13 10.06
CA ILE A 73 5.93 4.81 9.55
C ILE A 73 6.01 6.31 9.86
N GLU A 74 5.89 7.15 8.84
CA GLU A 74 5.90 8.60 8.93
C GLU A 74 4.53 9.14 8.54
N ASP A 75 3.77 9.60 9.53
CA ASP A 75 2.40 10.05 9.38
C ASP A 75 2.23 11.57 9.57
N GLY A 76 3.28 12.31 9.95
CA GLY A 76 3.25 13.76 10.19
C GLY A 76 3.27 14.65 8.94
N ASN A 77 3.03 14.09 7.75
CA ASN A 77 3.02 14.84 6.49
C ASN A 77 1.80 15.77 6.39
N GLU A 78 1.97 16.94 5.77
CA GLU A 78 0.91 17.94 5.64
C GLU A 78 -0.29 17.42 4.82
N ILE A 79 -1.49 17.64 5.34
CA ILE A 79 -2.75 17.32 4.66
C ILE A 79 -3.00 18.36 3.56
N TYR A 80 -3.09 17.89 2.31
CA TYR A 80 -3.33 18.76 1.17
C TYR A 80 -4.75 18.62 0.64
N ARG A 81 -5.22 19.64 -0.08
CA ARG A 81 -6.56 19.67 -0.70
C ARG A 81 -6.43 19.81 -2.21
N LEU A 82 -7.28 19.07 -2.94
CA LEU A 82 -7.45 19.19 -4.38
C LEU A 82 -8.88 19.64 -4.69
N ALA A 83 -9.04 20.42 -5.75
CA ALA A 83 -10.38 20.71 -6.27
C ALA A 83 -11.06 19.41 -6.72
N SER A 84 -12.37 19.28 -6.48
CA SER A 84 -13.14 18.17 -7.03
C SER A 84 -13.47 18.47 -8.50
N ASP A 85 -13.34 17.47 -9.36
CA ASP A 85 -13.80 17.53 -10.74
C ASP A 85 -15.33 17.33 -10.84
N VAL A 86 -16.00 17.00 -9.74
CA VAL A 86 -17.44 16.80 -9.67
C VAL A 86 -18.15 18.14 -9.44
N PRO A 87 -19.11 18.53 -10.28
CA PRO A 87 -19.87 19.77 -10.10
C PRO A 87 -20.54 19.84 -8.73
N ASN A 88 -20.40 20.98 -8.06
CA ASN A 88 -20.95 21.26 -6.72
C ASN A 88 -20.35 20.45 -5.56
N GLU A 89 -19.26 19.70 -5.79
CA GLU A 89 -18.47 19.14 -4.69
C GLU A 89 -17.38 20.11 -4.24
N GLY A 90 -17.21 20.24 -2.92
CA GLY A 90 -16.10 20.99 -2.34
C GLY A 90 -14.74 20.31 -2.55
N PRO A 91 -13.63 20.95 -2.15
CA PRO A 91 -12.30 20.37 -2.28
C PRO A 91 -12.18 19.09 -1.46
N VAL A 92 -11.44 18.12 -2.00
CA VAL A 92 -11.13 16.84 -1.38
C VAL A 92 -9.79 16.95 -0.66
N ALA A 93 -9.71 16.50 0.60
CA ALA A 93 -8.46 16.45 1.33
C ALA A 93 -7.83 15.06 1.31
N TYR A 94 -6.49 15.03 1.36
CA TYR A 94 -5.68 13.83 1.40
C TYR A 94 -4.63 13.93 2.50
N ALA A 95 -4.53 12.88 3.32
CA ALA A 95 -3.58 12.77 4.43
C ALA A 95 -2.49 11.75 4.08
N PRO A 96 -1.25 12.19 3.77
CA PRO A 96 -0.17 11.29 3.36
C PRO A 96 0.43 10.48 4.52
N VAL A 97 0.90 9.27 4.20
CA VAL A 97 1.70 8.40 5.07
C VAL A 97 2.84 7.80 4.24
N GLU A 98 4.05 7.83 4.77
CA GLU A 98 5.17 7.08 4.22
C GLU A 98 5.48 5.86 5.09
N LEU A 99 5.63 4.69 4.47
CA LEU A 99 6.01 3.45 5.13
C LEU A 99 7.38 3.02 4.62
N THR A 100 8.27 2.64 5.52
CA THR A 100 9.47 1.87 5.19
C THR A 100 9.27 0.43 5.64
N VAL A 101 9.40 -0.50 4.70
CA VAL A 101 9.19 -1.93 4.93
C VAL A 101 10.39 -2.73 4.44
N ILE A 102 10.59 -3.90 5.04
CA ILE A 102 11.47 -4.95 4.53
C ILE A 102 10.56 -6.07 4.03
N ALA A 103 10.67 -6.40 2.75
CA ALA A 103 9.96 -7.52 2.14
C ALA A 103 10.90 -8.71 1.96
N ASP A 104 10.40 -9.92 2.12
CA ASP A 104 11.16 -11.15 1.86
C ASP A 104 11.55 -11.28 0.38
N SER A 105 10.70 -10.76 -0.51
CA SER A 105 10.90 -10.72 -1.96
C SER A 105 10.18 -9.52 -2.59
N ILE A 106 10.52 -9.18 -3.84
CA ILE A 106 9.83 -8.10 -4.56
C ILE A 106 8.34 -8.41 -4.76
N GLU A 107 7.96 -9.68 -4.89
CA GLU A 107 6.57 -10.06 -5.12
C GLU A 107 5.68 -9.82 -3.90
N ASP A 108 6.25 -9.84 -2.69
CA ASP A 108 5.49 -9.62 -1.46
C ASP A 108 5.07 -8.14 -1.32
N LEU A 109 5.81 -7.21 -1.95
CA LEU A 109 5.46 -5.77 -2.02
C LEU A 109 4.18 -5.51 -2.84
N ALA A 110 3.81 -6.41 -3.76
CA ALA A 110 2.63 -6.25 -4.61
C ALA A 110 1.33 -6.07 -3.81
N GLN A 111 1.26 -6.65 -2.61
CA GLN A 111 0.11 -6.55 -1.70
C GLN A 111 -0.20 -5.10 -1.27
N LEU A 112 0.86 -4.30 -1.15
CA LEU A 112 0.78 -2.90 -0.76
C LEU A 112 0.49 -1.98 -1.95
N THR A 113 1.05 -2.29 -3.13
CA THR A 113 0.92 -1.42 -4.32
C THR A 113 -0.47 -1.40 -4.93
N MET A 114 -1.35 -2.32 -4.52
CA MET A 114 -2.71 -2.46 -5.06
C MET A 114 -3.79 -1.74 -4.26
N LYS A 115 -3.42 -1.08 -3.16
CA LYS A 115 -4.37 -0.26 -2.40
C LYS A 115 -4.73 0.99 -3.18
N LYS A 116 -5.99 1.44 -3.09
CA LYS A 116 -6.47 2.65 -3.78
C LYS A 116 -5.70 3.91 -3.35
N GLU A 117 -5.15 3.90 -2.15
CA GLU A 117 -4.40 5.02 -1.56
C GLU A 117 -2.93 5.03 -1.98
N PHE A 118 -2.42 3.95 -2.57
CA PHE A 118 -1.02 3.86 -3.00
C PHE A 118 -0.68 4.93 -4.05
N ARG A 119 0.46 5.60 -3.88
CA ARG A 119 0.94 6.65 -4.78
C ARG A 119 2.27 6.33 -5.43
N CYS A 120 3.25 5.88 -4.64
CA CYS A 120 4.55 5.54 -5.18
C CYS A 120 5.30 4.56 -4.28
N ILE A 121 6.28 3.90 -4.88
CA ILE A 121 7.25 3.03 -4.21
C ILE A 121 8.66 3.42 -4.66
N LYS A 122 9.60 3.38 -3.72
CA LYS A 122 11.03 3.53 -3.96
C LYS A 122 11.76 2.37 -3.31
N ILE A 123 12.52 1.61 -4.09
CA ILE A 123 13.44 0.61 -3.55
C ILE A 123 14.64 1.34 -2.93
N ILE A 124 14.95 1.04 -1.67
CA ILE A 124 16.11 1.60 -0.96
C ILE A 124 17.27 0.61 -1.01
N GLU A 125 17.01 -0.67 -0.73
CA GLU A 125 17.98 -1.75 -0.87
C GLU A 125 17.29 -3.01 -1.42
N PRO A 126 17.97 -3.83 -2.24
CA PRO A 126 19.29 -3.57 -2.84
C PRO A 126 19.21 -2.55 -4.00
N GLU A 127 20.36 -2.06 -4.45
CA GLU A 127 20.46 -1.17 -5.62
C GLU A 127 20.09 -1.88 -6.93
N GLN A 128 20.33 -3.19 -6.99
CA GLN A 128 20.01 -4.05 -8.13
C GLN A 128 19.25 -5.28 -7.66
N ILE A 129 18.20 -5.64 -8.40
CA ILE A 129 17.41 -6.84 -8.18
C ILE A 129 17.54 -7.71 -9.42
N GLU A 130 18.02 -8.94 -9.24
CA GLU A 130 18.01 -9.97 -10.27
C GLU A 130 16.73 -10.81 -10.09
N LEU A 131 15.91 -10.91 -11.14
CA LEU A 131 14.69 -11.71 -11.13
C LEU A 131 14.80 -12.85 -12.13
N THR A 132 14.51 -14.07 -11.68
CA THR A 132 14.37 -15.22 -12.55
C THR A 132 13.03 -15.18 -13.28
N GLN A 133 12.86 -16.03 -14.31
CA GLN A 133 11.56 -16.20 -14.97
C GLN A 133 10.46 -16.59 -13.97
N TYR A 134 10.78 -17.45 -13.00
CA TYR A 134 9.85 -17.89 -11.98
C TYR A 134 9.40 -16.75 -11.05
N ASP A 135 10.31 -15.86 -10.68
CA ASP A 135 10.00 -14.70 -9.82
C ASP A 135 9.04 -13.74 -10.53
N VAL A 136 9.27 -13.49 -11.81
CA VAL A 136 8.38 -12.67 -12.66
C VAL A 136 7.01 -13.34 -12.82
N GLU A 137 6.96 -14.64 -13.12
CA GLU A 137 5.71 -15.41 -13.19
C GLU A 137 4.91 -15.30 -11.87
N ARG A 138 5.58 -15.49 -10.73
CA ARG A 138 4.97 -15.41 -9.40
C ARG A 138 4.47 -14.00 -9.08
N MET A 139 5.23 -12.97 -9.46
CA MET A 139 4.85 -11.57 -9.29
C MET A 139 3.58 -11.26 -10.09
N LEU A 140 3.56 -11.59 -11.38
CA LEU A 140 2.40 -11.39 -12.26
C LEU A 140 1.17 -12.16 -11.76
N TYR A 141 1.36 -13.40 -11.30
CA TYR A 141 0.29 -14.20 -10.71
C TYR A 141 -0.30 -13.53 -9.47
N ARG A 142 0.55 -13.10 -8.51
CA ARG A 142 0.11 -12.40 -7.29
C ARG A 142 -0.65 -11.12 -7.61
N LEU A 143 -0.15 -10.30 -8.55
CA LEU A 143 -0.84 -9.09 -9.01
C LEU A 143 -2.22 -9.43 -9.58
N SER A 144 -2.32 -10.49 -10.40
CA SER A 144 -3.59 -10.92 -10.99
C SER A 144 -4.60 -11.42 -9.96
N GLU A 145 -4.14 -12.18 -8.95
CA GLU A 145 -4.97 -12.71 -7.86
C GLU A 145 -5.52 -11.59 -6.99
N GLN A 146 -4.66 -10.65 -6.58
CA GLN A 146 -5.07 -9.48 -5.82
C GLN A 146 -6.05 -8.61 -6.62
N ASN A 147 -5.89 -8.51 -7.95
CA ASN A 147 -6.81 -7.74 -8.79
C ASN A 147 -8.17 -8.44 -8.92
N ARG A 148 -8.18 -9.78 -9.06
CA ARG A 148 -9.42 -10.57 -9.05
C ARG A 148 -10.15 -10.44 -7.72
N GLN A 149 -9.44 -10.57 -6.59
CA GLN A 149 -10.02 -10.39 -5.26
C GLN A 149 -10.61 -8.98 -5.11
N ALA A 150 -9.89 -7.94 -5.51
CA ALA A 150 -10.40 -6.57 -5.49
C ALA A 150 -11.63 -6.38 -6.39
N GLY A 151 -11.66 -7.01 -7.57
CA GLY A 151 -12.80 -7.00 -8.48
C GLY A 151 -14.02 -7.75 -7.97
N LEU A 152 -13.82 -8.86 -7.25
CA LEU A 152 -14.89 -9.64 -6.63
C LEU A 152 -15.56 -8.87 -5.49
N TYR A 153 -14.79 -8.18 -4.63
CA TYR A 153 -15.34 -7.30 -3.58
C TYR A 153 -16.19 -6.14 -4.13
N ASN A 154 -15.98 -5.73 -5.38
CA ASN A 154 -16.75 -4.67 -6.03
C ASN A 154 -18.04 -5.17 -6.72
N GLN A 155 -18.28 -6.48 -6.80
CA GLN A 155 -19.50 -7.06 -7.39
C GLN A 155 -20.59 -7.38 -6.35
N ASP A 156 -20.25 -7.49 -5.07
CA ASP A 156 -21.18 -7.86 -4.00
C ASP A 156 -22.00 -6.68 -3.42
N PHE A 157 -21.93 -5.49 -4.05
CA PHE A 157 -22.70 -4.30 -3.69
C PHE A 157 -23.42 -3.64 -4.88
N GLN A 158 -23.94 -4.45 -5.81
CA GLN A 158 -24.94 -4.01 -6.80
C GLN A 158 -26.32 -4.60 -6.50
#